data_AF-A0A397T659-F1
#
_entry.id   AF-A0A397T659-F1
#
_cell.length_a   1.000
_cell.length_b   1.000
_cell.length_c   1.000
_cell.angle_alpha   90.00
_cell.angle_beta   90.00
_cell.angle_gamma   90.00
#
_symmetry.space_group_name_H-M   'P 1'
#
loop_
_entity.id
_entity.type
_entity.pdbx_description
1 polymer ?
#
loop_
_entity_poly.entity_id
_entity_poly.type
_entity_poly.pdbx_seq_one_letter_code
_entity_poly.pdbx_strand_id
1 'polypeptide(L)' 'MVLHKNNIKKLLAFNYLFGPDVAVVLITRWNALTIPQQNETYPPVASNFIIKLCSQFDSPQYIHNKMLHWINGGVEISR' A
#
# COMPACT_ATOMS: atom_id res chain seq x y z
N MET A 1 0.62 4.94 -20.26
CA MET A 1 1.15 5.53 -19.01
C MET A 1 1.91 4.44 -18.26
N VAL A 2 3.24 4.42 -18.39
CA VAL A 2 4.10 3.36 -17.85
C VAL A 2 4.23 3.57 -16.34
N LEU A 3 3.64 2.70 -15.53
CA LEU A 3 3.84 2.72 -14.08
C LEU A 3 5.27 2.25 -13.80
N HIS A 4 6.13 3.23 -13.53
CA HIS A 4 7.56 3.04 -13.31
C HIS A 4 7.79 2.15 -12.09
N LYS A 5 8.65 1.12 -12.22
CA LYS A 5 9.18 0.26 -11.13
C LYS A 5 9.77 1.03 -9.93
N ASN A 6 9.85 2.37 -10.00
CA ASN A 6 10.43 3.22 -8.98
C ASN A 6 9.52 3.49 -7.77
N ASN A 7 8.19 3.36 -7.89
CA ASN A 7 7.30 3.74 -6.79
C ASN A 7 7.28 2.71 -5.65
N ILE A 8 7.60 1.45 -5.94
CA ILE A 8 7.50 0.36 -4.94
C ILE A 8 8.84 0.09 -4.28
N LYS A 9 9.93 0.34 -5.01
CA LYS A 9 11.21 0.62 -4.39
C LYS A 9 11.13 1.84 -3.45
N LYS A 10 10.21 2.78 -3.64
CA LYS A 10 10.01 3.91 -2.71
C LYS A 10 9.28 3.50 -1.44
N LEU A 11 8.29 2.61 -1.52
CA LEU A 11 7.63 2.01 -0.35
C LEU A 11 8.58 1.11 0.45
N LEU A 12 9.52 0.43 -0.23
CA LEU A 12 10.58 -0.37 0.39
C LEU A 12 11.83 0.44 0.80
N ALA A 13 12.02 1.67 0.29
CA ALA A 13 13.17 2.53 0.62
C ALA A 13 12.99 3.29 1.94
N PHE A 14 11.78 3.38 2.46
CA PHE A 14 11.54 3.65 3.86
C PHE A 14 11.53 2.28 4.54
N ASN A 15 12.33 2.05 5.57
CA ASN A 15 12.44 0.79 6.35
C ASN A 15 11.14 0.37 7.07
N TYR A 16 9.97 0.59 6.48
CA TYR A 16 8.66 0.37 7.04
C TYR A 16 7.77 -0.36 6.05
N LEU A 17 7.77 -1.68 6.16
CA LEU A 17 6.70 -2.51 5.61
C LEU A 17 5.46 -2.33 6.50
N PHE A 18 4.66 -1.30 6.22
CA PHE A 18 3.41 -1.10 6.96
C PHE A 18 2.33 -2.04 6.43
N GLY A 19 2.12 -3.16 7.13
CA GLY A 19 1.01 -4.07 6.88
C GLY A 19 -0.32 -3.47 7.36
N PRO A 20 -1.26 -3.14 6.46
CA PRO A 20 -2.64 -2.90 6.86
C PRO A 20 -3.28 -4.23 7.32
N ASP A 21 -4.39 -4.14 8.07
CA ASP A 21 -5.13 -5.35 8.45
C ASP A 21 -5.95 -5.87 7.25
N VAL A 22 -6.42 -4.95 6.40
CA VAL A 22 -7.08 -5.27 5.13
C VAL A 22 -6.60 -4.32 4.03
N ALA A 23 -6.30 -4.88 2.86
CA ALA A 23 -5.96 -4.14 1.64
C ALA A 23 -6.87 -4.60 0.50
N VAL A 24 -7.46 -3.65 -0.23
CA VAL A 24 -8.30 -3.92 -1.40
C VAL A 24 -7.57 -3.42 -2.63
N VAL A 25 -7.37 -4.31 -3.60
CA VAL A 25 -6.85 -3.99 -4.94
C VAL A 25 -7.96 -4.26 -5.92
N LEU A 26 -8.32 -3.26 -6.73
CA LEU A 26 -9.28 -3.47 -7.81
C LEU A 26 -8.71 -4.44 -8.84
N ILE A 27 -9.58 -5.31 -9.36
CA ILE A 27 -9.20 -6.36 -10.33
C ILE A 27 -8.49 -5.78 -11.56
N THR A 28 -8.84 -4.55 -11.97
CA THR A 28 -8.20 -3.85 -13.08
C THR A 28 -6.73 -3.53 -12.81
N ARG A 29 -6.36 -3.15 -11.58
CA ARG A 29 -4.95 -2.93 -11.19
C ARG A 29 -4.21 -4.25 -11.04
N TRP A 30 -4.87 -5.25 -10.47
CA TRP A 30 -4.28 -6.58 -10.29
C TRP A 30 -3.94 -7.25 -11.64
N ASN A 31 -4.88 -7.22 -12.59
CA ASN A 31 -4.69 -7.80 -13.92
C ASN A 31 -3.70 -7.02 -14.79
N ALA A 32 -3.32 -5.80 -14.41
CA ALA A 32 -2.25 -5.05 -15.07
C ALA A 32 -0.85 -5.54 -14.68
N LEU A 33 -0.73 -6.35 -13.63
CA LEU A 33 0.53 -6.99 -13.23
C LEU A 33 0.87 -8.16 -14.16
N THR A 34 2.16 -8.38 -14.37
CA THR A 34 2.66 -9.62 -14.99
C THR A 34 2.55 -10.79 -14.02
N ILE A 35 2.49 -12.02 -14.53
CA ILE A 35 2.42 -13.24 -13.68
C ILE A 35 3.56 -13.31 -12.66
N PRO A 36 4.84 -13.01 -12.99
CA PRO A 36 5.89 -12.97 -11.98
C PRO A 36 5.62 -11.96 -10.86
N GLN A 37 5.10 -10.78 -11.20
CA GLN A 37 4.78 -9.73 -10.22
C GLN A 37 3.63 -10.11 -9.29
N GLN A 38 2.61 -10.83 -9.80
CA GLN A 38 1.50 -11.32 -8.97
C GLN A 38 1.94 -12.38 -7.96
N ASN A 39 2.99 -13.14 -8.29
CA ASN A 39 3.53 -14.21 -7.46
C ASN A 39 4.58 -13.73 -6.42
N GLU A 40 4.93 -12.45 -6.42
CA GLU A 40 5.82 -11.89 -5.39
C GLU A 40 5.11 -11.85 -4.03
N THR A 41 5.85 -12.03 -2.93
CA THR A 41 5.30 -11.89 -1.55
C THR A 41 4.68 -10.51 -1.32
N TYR A 42 5.23 -9.48 -1.98
CA TYR A 42 4.73 -8.11 -1.97
C TYR A 42 4.54 -7.63 -3.41
N PRO A 43 3.40 -7.97 -4.04
CA PRO A 43 3.15 -7.62 -5.43
C PRO A 43 3.31 -6.12 -5.65
N PRO A 44 3.91 -5.68 -6.77
CA PRO A 44 4.18 -4.29 -7.02
C PRO A 44 2.92 -3.52 -7.47
N VAL A 45 1.91 -3.45 -6.60
CA VAL A 45 0.66 -2.70 -6.79
C VAL A 45 0.25 -1.97 -5.51
N ALA A 46 -0.10 -0.69 -5.64
CA ALA A 46 -0.68 0.06 -4.53
C ALA A 46 -2.15 -0.31 -4.37
N SER A 47 -2.58 -0.55 -3.12
CA SER A 47 -3.98 -0.82 -2.78
C SER A 47 -4.85 0.39 -3.10
N ASN A 48 -6.08 0.15 -3.56
CA ASN A 48 -7.08 1.22 -3.74
C ASN A 48 -7.67 1.67 -2.41
N PHE A 49 -7.76 0.76 -1.45
CA PHE A 49 -8.31 1.07 -0.14
C PHE A 49 -7.62 0.19 0.90
N ILE A 50 -7.44 0.75 2.09
CA ILE A 50 -6.84 0.05 3.22
C ILE A 50 -7.68 0.30 4.47
N ILE A 51 -7.73 -0.71 5.33
CA ILE A 51 -8.31 -0.59 6.68
C ILE A 51 -7.22 -0.91 7.68
N LYS A 52 -7.07 -0.04 8.68
CA LYS A 52 -6.25 -0.28 9.85
C LYS A 52 -7.14 -0.31 11.09
N LEU A 53 -7.15 -1.44 11.78
CA LEU A 53 -7.73 -1.59 13.10
C LEU A 53 -6.74 -1.02 14.12
N CYS A 54 -7.18 -0.01 14.87
CA CYS A 54 -6.38 0.59 15.92
C CYS A 54 -6.58 -0.20 17.21
N SER A 55 -5.48 -0.58 17.86
CA SER A 55 -5.49 -1.14 19.21
C SER A 55 -5.55 -0.03 20.26
N GLN A 56 -5.82 -0.40 21.51
CA GLN A 56 -5.77 0.53 22.65
C GLN A 56 -4.38 1.16 22.89
N PHE A 57 -3.32 0.59 22.30
CA PHE A 57 -1.95 1.07 22.43
C PHE A 57 -1.50 1.94 21.25
N ASP A 58 -2.31 2.02 20.19
CA ASP A 58 -1.99 2.86 19.04
C ASP A 58 -2.29 4.33 19.35
N SER A 59 -1.30 5.20 19.18
CA SER A 59 -1.54 6.64 19.30
C SER A 59 -2.14 7.19 18.00
N PRO A 60 -3.04 8.19 18.07
CA PRO A 60 -3.60 8.83 16.88
C PRO A 60 -2.52 9.36 15.92
N GLN A 61 -1.44 9.95 16.47
CA GLN A 61 -0.32 10.46 15.68
C GLN A 61 0.43 9.34 14.94
N TYR A 62 0.64 8.20 15.59
CA TYR A 62 1.29 7.05 14.97
C TYR A 62 0.48 6.50 13.80
N ILE A 63 -0.84 6.34 13.98
CA ILE A 63 -1.75 5.88 12.93
C ILE A 63 -1.83 6.91 11.80
N HIS A 64 -1.95 8.20 12.11
CA HIS A 64 -1.97 9.26 11.11
C HIS A 64 -0.71 9.25 10.24
N ASN A 65 0.47 9.09 10.84
CA ASN A 65 1.73 9.01 10.10
C ASN A 65 1.74 7.79 9.16
N LYS A 66 1.27 6.62 9.60
CA LYS A 66 1.11 5.44 8.72
C LYS A 66 0.18 5.74 7.54
N MET A 67 -0.96 6.38 7.78
CA MET A 67 -1.90 6.79 6.74
C MET A 67 -1.22 7.70 5.70
N LEU A 68 -0.45 8.70 6.15
CA LEU A 68 0.32 9.57 5.24
C LEU A 68 1.34 8.78 4.41
N HIS A 69 2.03 7.80 5.00
CA HIS A 69 2.95 6.95 4.25
C HIS A 69 2.25 6.12 3.18
N TRP A 70 1.08 5.56 3.48
CA TRP A 70 0.29 4.82 2.49
C TRP A 70 -0.23 5.71 1.36
N ILE A 71 -0.73 6.92 1.66
CA ILE A 71 -1.14 7.91 0.64
C ILE A 71 0.05 8.24 -0.28
N ASN A 72 1.21 8.54 0.31
CA ASN A 72 2.42 8.84 -0.45
C ASN A 72 2.91 7.63 -1.27
N GLY A 73 2.55 6.43 -0.86
CA GLY A 73 2.77 5.17 -1.58
C GLY A 73 1.77 4.88 -2.70
N GLY A 74 0.76 5.74 -2.91
CA GLY A 74 -0.24 5.62 -3.96
C GLY A 74 -1.54 4.92 -3.54
N VAL A 75 -1.77 4.76 -2.24
CA VAL A 75 -3.09 4.33 -1.73
C VAL A 75 -4.09 5.47 -1.89
N GLU A 76 -5.28 5.15 -2.39
CA GLU A 76 -6.38 6.09 -2.48
C GLU A 76 -7.16 6.08 -1.16
N ILE A 77 -7.58 7.26 -0.70
CA ILE A 77 -8.49 7.38 0.45
C ILE A 77 -9.81 7.89 -0.09
N SER A 78 -10.91 7.21 0.25
CA SER A 78 -12.25 7.67 -0.06
C SER A 78 -12.47 9.04 0.61
N ARG A 79 -12.77 10.06 -0.20
CA ARG A 79 -13.23 11.37 0.29
C ARG A 79 -14.61 11.26 0.93
#